data_AF-A0A2T3ZEU4-F1
#
_entry.id   AF-A0A2T3ZEU4-F1
#
_cell.length_a   1.000
_cell.length_b   1.000
_cell.length_c   1.000
_cell.angle_alpha   90.00
_cell.angle_beta   90.00
_cell.angle_gamma   90.00
#
_symmetry.space_group_name_H-M   'P 1'
#
loop_
_entity.id
_entity.type
_entity.pdbx_description
1 polymer ?
#
loop_
_entity_poly.entity_id
_entity_poly.type
_entity_poly.pdbx_seq_one_letter_code
_entity_poly.pdbx_strand_id
1 'polypeptide(L)'
;MARFSVPTKARLPSSLRVDSANPAVVKSLGRLSREALISLAMSWLDGDSIANAIPYLERRDDEDEVDLDDLYPACGSVQELYELYAAMQQQKGSKRDVANRILEGDWRHGLSLYQLAMVDFYHLEEHPMSQKWTAYKILPLKPPTQGADDEILQVDDQALNVPRFHPSTFLQSLQDQVLPDIKAHYHFHRPKDLPVLLLRIFVIESPYNSSLALSGATNFTSSRTVYLAFPDGSSHIYITKSQANGPAAAGESRSLQNLIVHGVPKALSRPRERYTLKPTSLTSRNLETLLDKRGSGRGNAAGGGWSVYASEKNKKSPLDAILPSPPLSREPSLSDQNRKRLKPLDQNQRSAKRAKLIAKARFGDSGLITDGKGIEKVDILLKDPFPTAAAASETQEQDEEQTNVEPSISARRRTIDAALRQAADGDEESNEPENPSQWRPTVQITFQGNHVFAGIRQLVEAGIVDGERMPGWMTGEDGVTVGVVRHGRIRGNKGSGL
;
A
#
# COMPACT_ATOMS: atom_id res chain seq x y z
N MET A 1 -32.45 23.54 -17.88
CA MET A 1 -32.20 24.37 -16.67
C MET A 1 -31.20 23.65 -15.78
N ALA A 2 -30.06 24.26 -15.47
CA ALA A 2 -29.08 23.67 -14.56
C ALA A 2 -29.71 23.51 -13.17
N ARG A 3 -29.87 22.28 -12.70
CA ARG A 3 -30.38 21.99 -11.36
C ARG A 3 -29.33 22.47 -10.36
N PHE A 4 -29.61 23.55 -9.64
CA PHE A 4 -28.79 23.99 -8.50
C PHE A 4 -28.65 22.83 -7.52
N SER A 5 -27.41 22.41 -7.25
CA SER A 5 -27.16 21.36 -6.28
C SER A 5 -26.89 21.95 -4.90
N VAL A 6 -27.69 21.54 -3.92
CA VAL A 6 -27.55 21.96 -2.52
C VAL A 6 -26.35 21.23 -1.89
N PRO A 7 -25.49 21.93 -1.12
CA PRO A 7 -24.46 21.31 -0.30
C PRO A 7 -25.11 20.34 0.69
N THR A 8 -24.80 19.05 0.55
CA THR A 8 -25.34 17.99 1.40
C THR A 8 -24.21 17.02 1.70
N LYS A 9 -24.21 16.44 2.91
CA LYS A 9 -23.28 15.35 3.28
C LYS A 9 -23.63 14.02 2.60
N ALA A 10 -24.64 14.00 1.74
CA ALA A 10 -25.11 12.79 1.09
C ALA A 10 -24.06 12.26 0.12
N ARG A 11 -23.82 10.94 0.17
CA ARG A 11 -22.99 10.25 -0.83
C ARG A 11 -23.61 10.36 -2.22
N LEU A 12 -22.75 10.37 -3.24
CA LEU A 12 -23.20 10.21 -4.62
C LEU A 12 -23.76 8.79 -4.79
N PRO A 13 -24.94 8.62 -5.41
CA PRO A 13 -25.53 7.31 -5.62
C PRO A 13 -24.71 6.52 -6.65
N SER A 14 -24.60 5.21 -6.42
CA SER A 14 -23.86 4.29 -7.29
C SER A 14 -24.46 4.16 -8.69
N SER A 15 -25.75 4.44 -8.84
CA SER A 15 -26.46 4.49 -10.12
C SER A 15 -26.25 5.77 -10.94
N LEU A 16 -25.55 6.78 -10.39
CA LEU A 16 -25.27 8.02 -11.10
C LEU A 16 -24.37 7.74 -12.32
N ARG A 17 -24.82 8.15 -13.50
CA ARG A 17 -24.11 7.91 -14.77
C ARG A 17 -23.21 9.08 -15.15
N VAL A 18 -22.10 8.72 -15.79
CA VAL A 18 -21.15 9.61 -16.44
C VAL A 18 -21.25 9.35 -17.93
N ASP A 19 -21.28 10.42 -18.71
CA ASP A 19 -21.37 10.34 -20.17
C ASP A 19 -20.26 9.45 -20.77
N SER A 20 -20.63 8.60 -21.74
CA SER A 20 -19.71 7.68 -22.42
C SER A 20 -18.66 8.43 -23.24
N ALA A 21 -19.00 9.63 -23.73
CA ALA A 21 -18.08 10.53 -24.44
C ALA A 21 -17.00 11.16 -23.54
N ASN A 22 -17.09 10.98 -22.20
CA ASN A 22 -16.12 11.57 -21.30
C ASN A 22 -14.74 10.91 -21.50
N PRO A 23 -13.69 11.69 -21.85
CA PRO A 23 -12.37 11.14 -22.13
C PRO A 23 -11.71 10.43 -20.94
N ALA A 24 -12.10 10.73 -19.69
CA ALA A 24 -11.59 9.98 -18.55
C ALA A 24 -12.18 8.57 -18.45
N VAL A 25 -13.44 8.38 -18.89
CA VAL A 25 -14.08 7.07 -18.94
C VAL A 25 -13.38 6.21 -19.99
N VAL A 26 -13.21 6.77 -21.19
CA VAL A 26 -12.44 6.15 -22.29
C VAL A 26 -11.02 5.80 -21.84
N LYS A 27 -10.34 6.72 -21.14
CA LYS A 27 -8.99 6.49 -20.60
C LYS A 27 -8.97 5.40 -19.52
N SER A 28 -10.00 5.30 -18.69
CA SER A 28 -10.05 4.32 -17.60
C SER A 28 -10.23 2.91 -18.14
N LEU A 29 -11.18 2.69 -19.07
CA LEU A 29 -11.31 1.42 -19.79
C LEU A 29 -10.07 1.11 -20.65
N GLY A 30 -9.50 2.15 -21.26
CA GLY A 30 -8.27 2.06 -22.03
C GLY A 30 -7.03 1.62 -21.24
N ARG A 31 -7.07 1.56 -19.91
CA ARG A 31 -5.96 1.01 -19.10
C ARG A 31 -6.05 -0.50 -18.87
N LEU A 32 -7.24 -1.09 -18.96
CA LEU A 32 -7.47 -2.52 -18.68
C LEU A 32 -7.02 -3.41 -19.84
N SER A 33 -6.67 -4.67 -19.59
CA SER A 33 -6.49 -5.64 -20.68
C SER A 33 -7.82 -5.97 -21.38
N ARG A 34 -7.73 -6.59 -22.56
CA ARG A 34 -8.92 -7.07 -23.28
C ARG A 34 -9.69 -8.10 -22.45
N GLU A 35 -8.98 -9.02 -21.82
CA GLU A 35 -9.60 -10.09 -21.00
C GLU A 35 -10.31 -9.49 -19.80
N ALA A 36 -9.70 -8.52 -19.13
CA ALA A 36 -10.32 -7.80 -18.01
C ALA A 36 -11.57 -7.03 -18.42
N LEU A 37 -11.58 -6.39 -19.60
CA LEU A 37 -12.79 -5.71 -20.10
C LEU A 37 -13.95 -6.68 -20.32
N ILE A 38 -13.69 -7.84 -20.90
CA ILE A 38 -14.72 -8.86 -21.15
C ILE A 38 -15.21 -9.45 -19.83
N SER A 39 -14.30 -9.82 -18.91
CA SER A 39 -14.70 -10.31 -17.57
C SER A 39 -15.48 -9.28 -16.78
N LEU A 40 -15.11 -8.00 -16.92
CA LEU A 40 -15.79 -6.90 -16.26
C LEU A 40 -17.21 -6.72 -16.81
N ALA A 41 -17.37 -6.73 -18.14
CA ALA A 41 -18.68 -6.66 -18.78
C ALA A 41 -19.58 -7.82 -18.33
N MET A 42 -19.06 -9.06 -18.29
CA MET A 42 -19.81 -10.20 -17.75
C MET A 42 -20.20 -9.99 -16.28
N SER A 43 -19.29 -9.48 -15.44
CA SER A 43 -19.60 -9.22 -14.02
C SER A 43 -20.65 -8.12 -13.78
N TRP A 44 -20.83 -7.22 -14.75
CA TRP A 44 -21.89 -6.21 -14.71
C TRP A 44 -23.27 -6.79 -15.05
N LEU A 45 -23.30 -7.87 -15.83
CA LEU A 45 -24.52 -8.58 -16.22
C LEU A 45 -24.98 -9.60 -15.16
N ASP A 46 -24.15 -9.88 -14.15
CA ASP A 46 -24.54 -10.70 -13.00
C ASP A 46 -25.70 -10.06 -12.21
N GLY A 47 -26.59 -10.89 -11.69
CA GLY A 47 -27.86 -10.46 -11.08
C GLY A 47 -27.72 -9.48 -9.90
N ASP A 48 -26.64 -9.57 -9.13
CA ASP A 48 -26.40 -8.66 -7.99
C ASP A 48 -25.92 -7.26 -8.44
N SER A 49 -25.23 -7.20 -9.57
CA SER A 49 -24.60 -6.00 -10.13
C SER A 49 -25.52 -5.23 -11.08
N ILE A 50 -26.47 -5.92 -11.70
CA ILE A 50 -27.28 -5.40 -12.80
C ILE A 50 -28.11 -4.17 -12.41
N ALA A 51 -28.56 -4.10 -11.16
CA ALA A 51 -29.32 -2.96 -10.63
C ALA A 51 -28.56 -1.63 -10.75
N ASN A 52 -27.21 -1.69 -10.68
CA ASN A 52 -26.34 -0.51 -10.79
C ASN A 52 -25.66 -0.39 -12.15
N ALA A 53 -25.80 -1.39 -13.03
CA ALA A 53 -25.09 -1.49 -14.32
C ALA A 53 -26.02 -1.83 -15.49
N ILE A 54 -27.26 -1.32 -15.46
CA ILE A 54 -28.32 -1.64 -16.43
C ILE A 54 -27.83 -1.34 -17.86
N PRO A 55 -27.68 -2.37 -18.72
CA PRO A 55 -27.31 -2.20 -20.12
C PRO A 55 -28.46 -1.62 -20.95
N TYR A 56 -28.12 -1.10 -22.11
CA TYR A 56 -29.08 -0.77 -23.15
C TYR A 56 -29.54 -2.06 -23.83
N LEU A 57 -30.83 -2.36 -23.74
CA LEU A 57 -31.46 -3.52 -24.39
C LEU A 57 -32.54 -3.01 -25.33
N GLU A 58 -32.74 -3.75 -26.41
CA GLU A 58 -33.80 -3.47 -27.37
C GLU A 58 -35.18 -3.66 -26.71
N ARG A 59 -36.05 -2.66 -26.88
CA ARG A 59 -37.43 -2.73 -26.39
C ARG A 59 -38.30 -3.38 -27.46
N ARG A 60 -39.11 -4.35 -27.05
CA ARG A 60 -40.02 -5.10 -27.94
C ARG A 60 -41.04 -4.24 -28.71
N ASP A 61 -41.23 -2.99 -28.34
CA ASP A 61 -42.20 -2.08 -28.97
C ASP A 61 -41.53 -1.12 -29.97
N ASP A 62 -40.21 -1.16 -30.12
CA ASP A 62 -39.41 -0.21 -30.94
C ASP A 62 -38.99 -0.84 -32.31
N GLU A 63 -39.85 -1.70 -32.90
CA GLU A 63 -39.58 -2.35 -34.21
C GLU A 63 -39.44 -1.35 -35.39
N ASP A 64 -39.89 -0.10 -35.21
CA ASP A 64 -39.88 0.95 -36.24
C ASP A 64 -38.60 1.82 -36.24
N GLU A 65 -37.69 1.64 -35.27
CA GLU A 65 -36.47 2.49 -35.07
C GLU A 65 -35.15 1.70 -35.17
N VAL A 66 -35.14 0.56 -35.87
CA VAL A 66 -33.90 -0.17 -36.15
C VAL A 66 -33.11 0.59 -37.22
N ASP A 67 -32.25 1.52 -36.81
CA ASP A 67 -31.26 2.13 -37.69
C ASP A 67 -30.38 1.00 -38.27
N LEU A 68 -30.61 0.64 -39.53
CA LEU A 68 -29.87 -0.40 -40.27
C LEU A 68 -28.36 -0.14 -40.35
N ASP A 69 -27.92 1.07 -40.00
CA ASP A 69 -26.53 1.53 -39.95
C ASP A 69 -25.93 1.54 -38.52
N ASP A 70 -26.63 1.04 -37.47
CA ASP A 70 -26.05 0.96 -36.12
C ASP A 70 -24.92 -0.09 -36.08
N LEU A 71 -23.69 0.38 -35.86
CA LEU A 71 -22.48 -0.44 -35.80
C LEU A 71 -22.52 -1.47 -34.67
N TYR A 72 -23.31 -1.22 -33.61
CA TYR A 72 -23.43 -2.09 -32.46
C TYR A 72 -24.90 -2.35 -32.10
N PRO A 73 -25.56 -3.33 -32.76
CA PRO A 73 -26.97 -3.62 -32.51
C PRO A 73 -27.19 -4.03 -31.05
N ALA A 74 -28.26 -3.50 -30.45
CA ALA A 74 -28.65 -3.82 -29.08
C ALA A 74 -29.16 -5.27 -28.98
N CYS A 75 -28.85 -5.94 -27.87
CA CYS A 75 -29.39 -7.28 -27.62
C CYS A 75 -30.81 -7.21 -27.06
N GLY A 76 -31.63 -8.24 -27.31
CA GLY A 76 -33.01 -8.33 -26.81
C GLY A 76 -33.10 -8.82 -25.36
N SER A 77 -32.02 -9.38 -24.81
CA SER A 77 -31.96 -9.83 -23.42
C SER A 77 -30.57 -9.75 -22.81
N VAL A 78 -30.52 -9.73 -21.47
CA VAL A 78 -29.26 -9.79 -20.69
C VAL A 78 -28.50 -11.08 -20.96
N GLN A 79 -29.22 -12.20 -21.12
CA GLN A 79 -28.62 -13.51 -21.37
C GLN A 79 -27.93 -13.57 -22.74
N GLU A 80 -28.58 -13.04 -23.76
CA GLU A 80 -28.01 -12.91 -25.11
C GLU A 80 -26.74 -12.03 -25.09
N LEU A 81 -26.77 -10.93 -24.34
CA LEU A 81 -25.61 -10.07 -24.18
C LEU A 81 -24.45 -10.79 -23.46
N TYR A 82 -24.75 -11.62 -22.47
CA TYR A 82 -23.76 -12.45 -21.79
C TYR A 82 -23.10 -13.45 -22.76
N GLU A 83 -23.91 -14.12 -23.58
CA GLU A 83 -23.44 -15.07 -24.59
C GLU A 83 -22.57 -14.39 -25.66
N LEU A 84 -22.91 -13.15 -26.05
CA LEU A 84 -22.09 -12.33 -26.94
C LEU A 84 -20.70 -12.09 -26.35
N TYR A 85 -20.61 -11.63 -25.10
CA TYR A 85 -19.32 -11.40 -24.43
C TYR A 85 -18.53 -12.70 -24.22
N ALA A 86 -19.21 -13.82 -23.94
CA ALA A 86 -18.59 -15.13 -23.84
C ALA A 86 -18.02 -15.60 -25.20
N ALA A 87 -18.74 -15.38 -26.30
CA ALA A 87 -18.24 -15.66 -27.65
C ALA A 87 -17.05 -14.74 -28.01
N MET A 88 -17.13 -13.46 -27.64
CA MET A 88 -16.02 -12.52 -27.81
C MET A 88 -14.78 -12.96 -27.02
N GLN A 89 -14.94 -13.56 -25.84
CA GLN A 89 -13.80 -14.09 -25.08
C GLN A 89 -13.01 -15.14 -25.87
N GLN A 90 -13.71 -16.02 -26.59
CA GLN A 90 -13.12 -17.10 -27.41
C GLN A 90 -12.52 -16.58 -28.71
N GLN A 91 -13.11 -15.54 -29.29
CA GLN A 91 -12.61 -14.92 -30.51
C GLN A 91 -11.35 -14.07 -30.24
N LYS A 92 -10.49 -13.92 -31.25
CA LYS A 92 -9.36 -12.97 -31.21
C LYS A 92 -9.80 -11.66 -31.86
N GLY A 93 -10.05 -10.63 -31.03
CA GLY A 93 -10.44 -9.29 -31.48
C GLY A 93 -9.59 -8.19 -30.85
N SER A 94 -9.70 -6.95 -31.34
CA SER A 94 -8.98 -5.83 -30.76
C SER A 94 -9.60 -5.41 -29.43
N LYS A 95 -8.76 -4.95 -28.49
CA LYS A 95 -9.21 -4.31 -27.25
C LYS A 95 -10.11 -3.10 -27.52
N ARG A 96 -9.79 -2.34 -28.58
CA ARG A 96 -10.54 -1.13 -28.95
C ARG A 96 -11.97 -1.48 -29.33
N ASP A 97 -12.17 -2.58 -30.04
CA ASP A 97 -13.50 -3.03 -30.48
C ASP A 97 -14.36 -3.38 -29.26
N VAL A 98 -13.80 -4.06 -28.25
CA VAL A 98 -14.50 -4.37 -26.99
C VAL A 98 -14.87 -3.09 -26.25
N ALA A 99 -13.94 -2.14 -26.12
CA ALA A 99 -14.18 -0.89 -25.42
C ALA A 99 -15.22 -0.01 -26.13
N ASN A 100 -15.20 0.04 -27.46
CA ASN A 100 -16.18 0.76 -28.26
C ASN A 100 -17.54 0.09 -28.18
N ARG A 101 -17.63 -1.25 -28.26
CA ARG A 101 -18.89 -1.99 -28.05
C ARG A 101 -19.52 -1.67 -26.69
N ILE A 102 -18.71 -1.62 -25.62
CA ILE A 102 -19.18 -1.25 -24.28
C ILE A 102 -19.71 0.19 -24.26
N LEU A 103 -18.99 1.16 -24.81
CA LEU A 103 -19.30 2.59 -24.67
C LEU A 103 -20.34 3.11 -25.67
N GLU A 104 -20.30 2.63 -26.92
CA GLU A 104 -21.13 3.11 -28.02
C GLU A 104 -22.35 2.20 -28.24
N GLY A 105 -22.26 0.93 -27.86
CA GLY A 105 -23.38 -0.02 -27.91
C GLY A 105 -24.05 -0.19 -26.54
N ASP A 106 -23.57 -1.16 -25.76
CA ASP A 106 -24.31 -1.74 -24.65
C ASP A 106 -24.50 -0.77 -23.46
N TRP A 107 -23.64 0.24 -23.30
CA TRP A 107 -23.80 1.32 -22.30
C TRP A 107 -23.71 2.71 -22.92
N ARG A 108 -24.37 2.90 -24.08
CA ARG A 108 -24.42 4.18 -24.83
C ARG A 108 -24.89 5.40 -24.03
N HIS A 109 -25.71 5.19 -23.01
CA HIS A 109 -26.17 6.24 -22.10
C HIS A 109 -25.19 6.58 -20.96
N GLY A 110 -23.96 6.07 -21.04
CA GLY A 110 -22.92 6.31 -20.05
C GLY A 110 -22.82 5.24 -18.96
N LEU A 111 -21.66 5.22 -18.31
CA LEU A 111 -21.32 4.26 -17.26
C LEU A 111 -21.64 4.83 -15.88
N SER A 112 -22.13 3.97 -14.99
CA SER A 112 -22.42 4.34 -13.61
C SER A 112 -21.15 4.51 -12.76
N LEU A 113 -21.25 5.26 -11.67
CA LEU A 113 -20.15 5.39 -10.70
C LEU A 113 -19.78 4.05 -10.06
N TYR A 114 -20.72 3.10 -9.98
CA TYR A 114 -20.44 1.72 -9.63
C TYR A 114 -19.56 1.03 -10.67
N GLN A 115 -19.93 1.10 -11.95
CA GLN A 115 -19.14 0.51 -13.04
C GLN A 115 -17.73 1.10 -13.08
N LEU A 116 -17.59 2.42 -12.93
CA LEU A 116 -16.28 3.07 -12.84
C LEU A 116 -15.47 2.64 -11.61
N ALA A 117 -16.13 2.37 -10.48
CA ALA A 117 -15.46 1.84 -9.30
C ALA A 117 -14.93 0.41 -9.56
N MET A 118 -15.69 -0.42 -10.26
CA MET A 118 -15.26 -1.76 -10.67
C MET A 118 -14.08 -1.69 -11.65
N VAL A 119 -14.12 -0.81 -12.67
CA VAL A 119 -12.99 -0.57 -13.59
C VAL A 119 -11.71 -0.25 -12.80
N ASP A 120 -11.79 0.66 -11.83
CA ASP A 120 -10.66 1.08 -11.01
C ASP A 120 -10.09 -0.07 -10.16
N PHE A 121 -10.95 -0.94 -9.61
CA PHE A 121 -10.51 -2.11 -8.85
C PHE A 121 -9.88 -3.20 -9.71
N TYR A 122 -10.46 -3.51 -10.87
CA TYR A 122 -9.84 -4.42 -11.84
C TYR A 122 -8.46 -3.90 -12.29
N HIS A 123 -8.33 -2.60 -12.51
CA HIS A 123 -7.04 -1.99 -12.83
C HIS A 123 -6.01 -2.15 -11.69
N LEU A 124 -6.46 -2.03 -10.44
CA LEU A 124 -5.62 -2.23 -9.26
C LEU A 124 -5.15 -3.69 -9.14
N GLU A 125 -5.99 -4.66 -9.50
CA GLU A 125 -5.68 -6.09 -9.52
C GLU A 125 -4.68 -6.45 -10.64
N GLU A 126 -4.88 -5.94 -11.87
CA GLU A 126 -3.92 -6.14 -12.96
C GLU A 126 -2.57 -5.46 -12.71
N HIS A 127 -2.59 -4.30 -12.05
CA HIS A 127 -1.42 -3.47 -11.80
C HIS A 127 -1.25 -3.22 -10.30
N PRO A 128 -0.81 -4.22 -9.51
CA PRO A 128 -0.68 -4.10 -8.06
C PRO A 128 0.34 -3.03 -7.62
N MET A 129 1.30 -2.70 -8.49
CA MET A 129 2.34 -1.67 -8.27
C MET A 129 1.91 -0.26 -8.68
N SER A 130 0.65 -0.07 -9.13
CA SER A 130 0.14 1.20 -9.65
C SER A 130 -0.05 2.27 -8.57
N GLN A 131 -0.35 1.86 -7.34
CA GLN A 131 -0.62 2.75 -6.22
C GLN A 131 0.49 2.72 -5.17
N LYS A 132 0.77 3.87 -4.56
CA LYS A 132 1.69 3.96 -3.42
C LYS A 132 0.91 4.04 -2.12
N TRP A 133 1.10 3.03 -1.28
CA TRP A 133 0.42 2.84 -0.01
C TRP A 133 1.31 3.31 1.14
N THR A 134 0.68 3.87 2.17
CA THR A 134 1.30 4.22 3.46
C THR A 134 0.54 3.50 4.56
N ALA A 135 1.25 2.81 5.44
CA ALA A 135 0.63 2.11 6.55
C ALA A 135 0.44 3.02 7.77
N TYR A 136 -0.72 2.91 8.41
CA TYR A 136 -1.10 3.61 9.63
C TYR A 136 -1.48 2.59 10.69
N LYS A 137 -1.08 2.82 11.93
CA LYS A 137 -1.46 2.00 13.09
C LYS A 137 -2.67 2.63 13.76
N ILE A 138 -3.71 1.84 13.98
CA ILE A 138 -4.87 2.22 14.78
C ILE A 138 -4.50 2.03 16.25
N LEU A 139 -4.66 3.08 17.03
CA LEU A 139 -4.39 3.06 18.47
C LEU A 139 -5.63 3.52 19.25
N PRO A 140 -6.02 2.82 20.32
CA PRO A 140 -7.09 3.27 21.21
C PRO A 140 -6.64 4.50 22.02
N LEU A 141 -7.60 5.36 22.34
CA LEU A 141 -7.41 6.53 23.18
C LEU A 141 -8.01 6.26 24.57
N LYS A 142 -7.31 6.70 25.62
CA LYS A 142 -7.82 6.60 26.99
C LYS A 142 -9.08 7.47 27.15
N PRO A 143 -10.06 7.03 27.97
CA PRO A 143 -11.21 7.87 28.26
C PRO A 143 -10.75 9.16 28.99
N PRO A 144 -11.44 10.28 28.79
CA PRO A 144 -11.12 11.51 29.52
C PRO A 144 -11.27 11.29 31.02
N THR A 145 -10.31 11.79 31.80
CA THR A 145 -10.43 11.85 33.26
C THR A 145 -11.58 12.80 33.61
N GLN A 146 -12.41 12.46 34.61
CA GLN A 146 -13.58 13.26 34.99
C GLN A 146 -13.15 14.72 35.29
N GLY A 147 -13.67 15.68 34.52
CA GLY A 147 -13.50 17.12 34.77
C GLY A 147 -12.63 17.91 33.77
N ALA A 148 -12.09 17.28 32.73
CA ALA A 148 -11.27 17.96 31.72
C ALA A 148 -11.80 17.72 30.28
N ASP A 149 -12.69 18.60 29.81
CA ASP A 149 -13.26 18.52 28.46
C ASP A 149 -12.26 18.90 27.35
N ASP A 150 -11.12 19.53 27.70
CA ASP A 150 -10.11 20.06 26.76
C ASP A 150 -8.77 19.28 26.75
N GLU A 151 -8.66 18.14 27.44
CA GLU A 151 -7.42 17.34 27.41
C GLU A 151 -7.26 16.57 26.08
N ILE A 152 -6.08 16.69 25.46
CA ILE A 152 -5.68 15.84 24.34
C ILE A 152 -5.63 14.40 24.85
N LEU A 153 -6.57 13.56 24.41
CA LEU A 153 -6.66 12.17 24.85
C LEU A 153 -5.33 11.45 24.58
N GLN A 154 -4.75 10.92 25.66
CA GLN A 154 -3.53 10.13 25.57
C GLN A 154 -3.80 8.79 24.88
N VAL A 155 -2.81 8.32 24.14
CA VAL A 155 -2.84 7.00 23.52
C VAL A 155 -2.71 5.93 24.60
N ASP A 156 -3.53 4.89 24.51
CA ASP A 156 -3.37 3.69 25.31
C ASP A 156 -2.51 2.67 24.55
N ASP A 157 -1.20 2.69 24.82
CA ASP A 157 -0.26 1.75 24.19
C ASP A 157 -0.37 0.31 24.75
N GLN A 158 -1.11 0.09 25.84
CA GLN A 158 -1.28 -1.22 26.44
C GLN A 158 -2.52 -1.95 25.93
N ALA A 159 -3.57 -1.22 25.54
CA ALA A 159 -4.78 -1.82 25.01
C ALA A 159 -4.58 -2.40 23.61
N LEU A 160 -4.75 -3.72 23.47
CA LEU A 160 -4.65 -4.45 22.20
C LEU A 160 -5.99 -4.51 21.43
N ASN A 161 -6.89 -3.56 21.67
CA ASN A 161 -8.24 -3.57 21.09
C ASN A 161 -8.21 -3.11 19.62
N VAL A 162 -8.49 -4.04 18.70
CA VAL A 162 -8.64 -3.77 17.27
C VAL A 162 -10.11 -3.48 16.95
N PRO A 163 -10.45 -2.34 16.31
CA PRO A 163 -11.84 -2.01 16.01
C PRO A 163 -12.42 -3.00 15.00
N ARG A 164 -13.61 -3.52 15.30
CA ARG A 164 -14.43 -4.28 14.35
C ARG A 164 -15.53 -3.38 13.84
N PHE A 165 -15.73 -3.33 12.53
CA PHE A 165 -16.78 -2.52 11.93
C PHE A 165 -17.52 -3.28 10.84
N HIS A 166 -18.78 -2.90 10.64
CA HIS A 166 -19.54 -3.33 9.48
C HIS A 166 -19.43 -2.24 8.39
N PRO A 167 -19.20 -2.61 7.11
CA PRO A 167 -18.99 -1.65 6.02
C PRO A 167 -20.07 -0.56 5.93
N SER A 168 -21.35 -0.94 6.02
CA SER A 168 -22.48 0.00 5.89
C SER A 168 -22.52 1.05 7.00
N THR A 169 -22.34 0.62 8.26
CA THR A 169 -22.36 1.52 9.42
C THR A 169 -21.14 2.44 9.40
N PHE A 170 -19.97 1.91 9.07
CA PHE A 170 -18.76 2.70 8.92
C PHE A 170 -18.91 3.79 7.87
N LEU A 171 -19.55 3.50 6.72
CA LEU A 171 -19.78 4.53 5.70
C LEU A 171 -20.72 5.63 6.17
N GLN A 172 -21.77 5.31 6.93
CA GLN A 172 -22.66 6.31 7.50
C GLN A 172 -21.88 7.20 8.47
N SER A 173 -21.15 6.60 9.40
CA SER A 173 -20.32 7.34 10.35
C SER A 173 -19.22 8.17 9.68
N LEU A 174 -18.61 7.66 8.60
CA LEU A 174 -17.62 8.40 7.84
C LEU A 174 -18.25 9.61 7.14
N GLN A 175 -19.43 9.47 6.54
CA GLN A 175 -20.16 10.55 5.88
C GLN A 175 -20.48 11.70 6.84
N ASP A 176 -20.85 11.40 8.08
CA ASP A 176 -21.15 12.42 9.09
C ASP A 176 -19.93 13.30 9.41
N GLN A 177 -18.72 12.75 9.28
CA GLN A 177 -17.45 13.43 9.52
C GLN A 177 -16.93 14.22 8.32
N VAL A 178 -17.41 13.93 7.11
CA VAL A 178 -16.99 14.67 5.89
C VAL A 178 -17.71 16.02 5.81
N LEU A 179 -16.99 17.03 5.29
CA LEU A 179 -17.55 18.37 5.08
C LEU A 179 -18.66 18.33 4.01
N PRO A 180 -19.75 19.12 4.19
CA PRO A 180 -20.87 19.15 3.25
C PRO A 180 -20.51 19.66 1.84
N ASP A 181 -19.36 20.31 1.69
CA ASP A 181 -18.87 20.82 0.41
C ASP A 181 -18.23 19.72 -0.46
N ILE A 182 -17.95 18.56 0.12
CA ILE A 182 -17.26 17.45 -0.55
C ILE A 182 -18.29 16.38 -0.92
N LYS A 183 -18.55 16.22 -2.22
CA LYS A 183 -19.36 15.10 -2.71
C LYS A 183 -18.46 13.92 -3.04
N ALA A 184 -18.77 12.78 -2.44
CA ALA A 184 -17.97 11.57 -2.64
C ALA A 184 -18.84 10.36 -2.96
N HIS A 185 -18.33 9.50 -3.84
CA HIS A 185 -18.82 8.15 -4.07
C HIS A 185 -17.92 7.16 -3.34
N TYR A 186 -18.55 6.22 -2.62
CA TYR A 186 -17.86 5.22 -1.83
C TYR A 186 -18.20 3.83 -2.35
N HIS A 187 -17.19 2.99 -2.56
CA HIS A 187 -17.41 1.61 -2.97
C HIS A 187 -16.45 0.66 -2.26
N PHE A 188 -16.98 -0.41 -1.68
CA PHE A 188 -16.19 -1.47 -1.09
C PHE A 188 -15.98 -2.60 -2.09
N HIS A 189 -14.77 -3.15 -2.08
CA HIS A 189 -14.39 -4.31 -2.87
C HIS A 189 -13.49 -5.23 -2.04
N ARG A 190 -13.61 -6.53 -2.25
CA ARG A 190 -12.78 -7.52 -1.58
C ARG A 190 -12.09 -8.38 -2.65
N PRO A 191 -10.78 -8.17 -2.88
CA PRO A 191 -10.00 -9.00 -3.81
C PRO A 191 -10.02 -10.47 -3.38
N LYS A 192 -9.90 -11.38 -4.36
CA LYS A 192 -9.90 -12.84 -4.10
C LYS A 192 -8.56 -13.33 -3.54
N ASP A 193 -7.46 -12.72 -3.97
CA ASP A 193 -6.11 -13.20 -3.66
C ASP A 193 -5.58 -12.68 -2.31
N LEU A 194 -6.17 -11.60 -1.78
CA LEU A 194 -5.68 -10.89 -0.59
C LEU A 194 -6.75 -10.79 0.49
N PRO A 195 -6.42 -11.08 1.78
CA PRO A 195 -7.34 -10.96 2.91
C PRO A 195 -7.50 -9.49 3.34
N VAL A 196 -8.03 -8.66 2.44
CA VAL A 196 -8.16 -7.21 2.61
C VAL A 196 -9.51 -6.74 2.12
N LEU A 197 -10.15 -5.87 2.89
CA LEU A 197 -11.29 -5.08 2.43
C LEU A 197 -10.78 -3.73 1.91
N LEU A 198 -11.03 -3.45 0.63
CA LEU A 198 -10.69 -2.19 0.00
C LEU A 198 -11.91 -1.26 -0.04
N LEU A 199 -11.69 0.02 0.23
CA LEU A 199 -12.67 1.08 0.09
C LEU A 199 -12.11 2.13 -0.86
N ARG A 200 -12.81 2.34 -1.98
CA ARG A 200 -12.58 3.42 -2.92
C ARG A 200 -13.40 4.63 -2.52
N ILE A 201 -12.74 5.77 -2.36
CA ILE A 201 -13.34 7.07 -2.13
C ILE A 201 -13.06 7.93 -3.36
N PHE A 202 -14.10 8.19 -4.14
CA PHE A 202 -14.04 9.05 -5.31
C PHE A 202 -14.68 10.39 -5.00
N VAL A 203 -13.85 11.43 -4.89
CA VAL A 203 -14.25 12.77 -4.46
C VAL A 203 -14.40 13.70 -5.67
N ILE A 204 -15.47 14.48 -5.68
CA ILE A 204 -15.72 15.59 -6.60
C ILE A 204 -15.72 16.89 -5.79
N GLU A 205 -14.76 17.76 -6.07
CA GLU A 205 -14.42 18.94 -5.25
C GLU A 205 -15.42 20.12 -5.38
N SER A 206 -16.41 20.05 -6.28
CA SER A 206 -17.43 21.11 -6.43
C SER A 206 -18.83 20.62 -6.05
N PRO A 207 -19.43 21.13 -4.96
CA PRO A 207 -20.78 20.78 -4.56
C PRO A 207 -21.85 21.43 -5.44
N TYR A 208 -21.51 22.49 -6.19
CA TYR A 208 -22.43 23.31 -7.00
C TYR A 208 -22.52 22.88 -8.47
N ASN A 209 -21.52 22.17 -8.98
CA ASN A 209 -21.44 21.75 -10.38
C ASN A 209 -21.30 20.23 -10.54
N SER A 210 -21.71 19.43 -9.55
CA SER A 210 -21.57 17.96 -9.63
C SER A 210 -22.23 17.34 -10.87
N SER A 211 -23.38 17.85 -11.31
CA SER A 211 -24.02 17.41 -12.56
C SER A 211 -23.18 17.82 -13.78
N LEU A 212 -22.74 19.08 -13.85
CA LEU A 212 -21.92 19.61 -14.94
C LEU A 212 -20.55 18.91 -15.04
N ALA A 213 -19.93 18.58 -13.90
CA ALA A 213 -18.67 17.85 -13.82
C ALA A 213 -18.80 16.39 -14.30
N LEU A 214 -20.00 15.81 -14.22
CA LEU A 214 -20.30 14.45 -14.66
C LEU A 214 -20.88 14.39 -16.08
N SER A 215 -21.44 15.50 -16.60
CA SER A 215 -22.17 15.57 -17.86
C SER A 215 -21.43 16.30 -19.00
N GLY A 216 -20.24 16.85 -18.78
CA GLY A 216 -19.55 17.70 -19.76
C GLY A 216 -18.08 17.32 -20.00
N ALA A 217 -17.50 17.90 -21.06
CA ALA A 217 -16.11 17.78 -21.53
C ALA A 217 -15.01 18.16 -20.51
N THR A 218 -15.36 18.34 -19.24
CA THR A 218 -14.41 18.58 -18.15
C THR A 218 -13.77 17.26 -17.75
N ASN A 219 -12.44 17.17 -17.89
CA ASN A 219 -11.61 15.97 -17.68
C ASN A 219 -11.50 15.51 -16.22
N PHE A 220 -12.58 15.43 -15.45
CA PHE A 220 -12.53 15.01 -14.04
C PHE A 220 -11.40 15.72 -13.26
N THR A 221 -11.07 16.95 -13.67
CA THR A 221 -9.81 17.61 -13.33
C THR A 221 -9.74 17.96 -11.85
N SER A 222 -10.90 18.10 -11.22
CA SER A 222 -11.12 18.34 -9.81
C SER A 222 -11.63 17.10 -9.06
N SER A 223 -11.50 15.91 -9.66
CA SER A 223 -11.85 14.65 -9.01
C SER A 223 -10.61 13.90 -8.55
N ARG A 224 -10.72 13.24 -7.40
CA ARG A 224 -9.61 12.51 -6.77
C ARG A 224 -10.09 11.18 -6.24
N THR A 225 -9.30 10.14 -6.50
CA THR A 225 -9.55 8.80 -5.96
C THR A 225 -8.54 8.49 -4.87
N VAL A 226 -9.04 8.09 -3.70
CA VAL A 226 -8.23 7.56 -2.60
C VAL A 226 -8.73 6.17 -2.25
N TYR A 227 -7.80 5.26 -2.01
CA TYR A 227 -8.09 3.91 -1.56
C TYR A 227 -7.68 3.75 -0.09
N LEU A 228 -8.56 3.11 0.65
CA LEU A 228 -8.32 2.61 2.00
C LEU A 228 -8.32 1.09 1.95
N ALA A 229 -7.32 0.47 2.57
CA ALA A 229 -7.21 -0.97 2.69
C ALA A 229 -7.25 -1.36 4.17
N PHE A 230 -8.20 -2.24 4.50
CA PHE A 230 -8.39 -2.80 5.84
C PHE A 230 -8.03 -4.29 5.80
N PRO A 231 -6.82 -4.68 6.25
CA PRO A 231 -6.45 -6.08 6.37
C PRO A 231 -7.23 -6.77 7.47
N ASP A 232 -7.64 -8.01 7.23
CA ASP A 232 -8.43 -8.76 8.20
C ASP A 232 -7.62 -9.04 9.47
N GLY A 233 -8.20 -8.70 10.62
CA GLY A 233 -7.60 -8.98 11.93
C GLY A 233 -6.31 -8.22 12.22
N SER A 234 -6.04 -7.12 11.52
CA SER A 234 -4.87 -6.27 11.78
C SER A 234 -5.26 -4.95 12.47
N SER A 235 -4.35 -4.43 13.30
CA SER A 235 -4.44 -3.08 13.88
C SER A 235 -3.91 -1.99 12.92
N HIS A 236 -3.71 -2.31 11.64
CA HIS A 236 -3.14 -1.39 10.67
C HIS A 236 -4.13 -1.12 9.53
N ILE A 237 -4.08 0.09 8.97
CA ILE A 237 -4.83 0.50 7.78
C ILE A 237 -3.84 1.03 6.77
N TYR A 238 -4.03 0.73 5.49
CA TYR A 238 -3.19 1.29 4.43
C TYR A 238 -3.97 2.32 3.63
N ILE A 239 -3.36 3.47 3.40
CA ILE A 239 -3.97 4.61 2.71
C ILE A 239 -3.09 4.97 1.52
N THR A 240 -3.69 5.12 0.33
CA THR A 240 -2.97 5.60 -0.85
C THR A 240 -2.75 7.10 -0.79
N LYS A 241 -1.64 7.57 -1.36
CA LYS A 241 -1.46 9.00 -1.64
C LYS A 241 -2.29 9.38 -2.88
N SER A 242 -3.02 10.49 -2.81
CA SER A 242 -3.76 11.03 -3.95
C SER A 242 -2.79 11.38 -5.08
N GLN A 243 -3.02 10.81 -6.26
CA GLN A 243 -2.21 11.02 -7.47
C GLN A 243 -2.74 12.27 -8.20
N ALA A 244 -2.30 13.44 -7.76
CA ALA A 244 -2.60 14.69 -8.43
C ALA A 244 -1.52 15.05 -9.46
N ASN A 245 -1.94 15.38 -10.68
CA ASN A 245 -1.06 15.93 -11.70
C ASN A 245 -0.98 17.46 -11.53
N GLY A 246 0.15 17.96 -11.03
CA GLY A 246 0.45 19.39 -10.95
C GLY A 246 0.59 19.96 -9.52
N PRO A 247 1.25 21.12 -9.36
CA PRO A 247 1.61 21.69 -8.06
C PRO A 247 0.42 22.23 -7.24
N ALA A 248 -0.63 22.76 -7.87
CA ALA A 248 -1.84 23.24 -7.17
C ALA A 248 -2.67 22.09 -6.58
N ALA A 249 -2.87 21.02 -7.35
CA ALA A 249 -3.62 19.84 -6.93
C ALA A 249 -2.91 19.01 -5.84
N ALA A 250 -1.61 19.23 -5.60
CA ALA A 250 -0.86 18.59 -4.53
C ALA A 250 -1.21 19.12 -3.12
N GLY A 251 -1.57 20.41 -2.99
CA GLY A 251 -1.97 20.99 -1.71
C GLY A 251 -3.32 20.46 -1.23
N GLU A 252 -4.29 20.41 -2.13
CA GLU A 252 -5.65 19.93 -1.85
C GLU A 252 -5.71 18.40 -1.71
N SER A 253 -4.81 17.66 -2.37
CA SER A 253 -4.62 16.23 -2.12
C SER A 253 -4.20 15.95 -0.68
N ARG A 254 -3.39 16.83 -0.07
CA ARG A 254 -2.99 16.71 1.33
C ARG A 254 -4.13 17.05 2.28
N SER A 255 -4.96 18.05 1.97
CA SER A 255 -6.12 18.39 2.80
C SER A 255 -7.15 17.25 2.82
N LEU A 256 -7.43 16.64 1.67
CA LEU A 256 -8.30 15.46 1.56
C LEU A 256 -7.69 14.28 2.35
N GLN A 257 -6.40 13.99 2.16
CA GLN A 257 -5.74 12.92 2.92
C GLN A 257 -5.80 13.18 4.44
N ASN A 258 -5.58 14.41 4.89
CA ASN A 258 -5.69 14.77 6.30
C ASN A 258 -7.12 14.60 6.82
N LEU A 259 -8.14 15.00 6.04
CA LEU A 259 -9.54 14.79 6.38
C LEU A 259 -9.83 13.30 6.57
N ILE A 260 -9.34 12.43 5.69
CA ILE A 260 -9.49 10.98 5.83
C ILE A 260 -8.74 10.46 7.07
N VAL A 261 -7.49 10.88 7.28
CA VAL A 261 -6.67 10.45 8.42
C VAL A 261 -7.30 10.84 9.76
N HIS A 262 -8.01 11.97 9.82
CA HIS A 262 -8.76 12.40 11.01
C HIS A 262 -10.19 11.83 11.07
N GLY A 263 -10.83 11.58 9.93
CA GLY A 263 -12.22 11.13 9.82
C GLY A 263 -12.39 9.63 10.03
N VAL A 264 -11.48 8.81 9.50
CA VAL A 264 -11.50 7.34 9.65
C VAL A 264 -11.49 6.91 11.13
N PRO A 265 -10.57 7.38 12.00
CA PRO A 265 -10.58 6.98 13.40
C PRO A 265 -11.88 7.40 14.11
N LYS A 266 -12.46 8.55 13.78
CA LYS A 266 -13.77 8.97 14.31
C LYS A 266 -14.90 8.06 13.82
N ALA A 267 -14.87 7.64 12.56
CA ALA A 267 -15.85 6.72 11.99
C ALA A 267 -15.73 5.28 12.54
N LEU A 268 -14.54 4.89 13.01
CA LEU A 268 -14.30 3.62 13.71
C LEU A 268 -14.65 3.70 15.21
N SER A 269 -14.72 4.91 15.77
CA SER A 269 -14.96 5.13 17.18
C SER A 269 -16.42 4.87 17.55
N ARG A 270 -16.63 4.35 18.76
CA ARG A 270 -17.94 4.12 19.36
C ARG A 270 -18.03 4.92 20.67
N PRO A 271 -19.22 5.09 21.26
CA PRO A 271 -19.32 5.66 22.60
C PRO A 271 -18.39 4.93 23.56
N ARG A 272 -17.47 5.68 24.21
CA ARG A 272 -16.41 5.18 25.12
C ARG A 272 -15.25 4.41 24.49
N GLU A 273 -15.24 4.20 23.18
CA GLU A 273 -14.12 3.58 22.45
C GLU A 273 -13.66 4.53 21.35
N ARG A 274 -12.66 5.37 21.65
CA ARG A 274 -12.11 6.33 20.69
C ARG A 274 -10.78 5.83 20.15
N TYR A 275 -10.52 6.10 18.87
CA TYR A 275 -9.28 5.68 18.20
C TYR A 275 -8.56 6.87 17.58
N THR A 276 -7.28 6.69 17.31
CA THR A 276 -6.45 7.59 16.50
C THR A 276 -5.62 6.79 15.49
N LEU A 277 -5.15 7.46 14.44
CA LEU A 277 -4.25 6.87 13.44
C LEU A 277 -2.84 7.45 13.57
N LYS A 278 -1.88 6.61 13.92
CA LYS A 278 -0.45 6.96 13.92
C LYS A 278 0.17 6.54 12.58
N PRO A 279 0.77 7.45 11.80
CA PRO A 279 1.48 7.07 10.58
C PRO A 279 2.67 6.17 10.94
N THR A 280 2.80 5.05 10.25
CA THR A 280 3.99 4.20 10.35
C THR A 280 5.00 4.58 9.29
N SER A 281 6.27 4.28 9.50
CA SER A 281 7.34 4.60 8.56
C SER A 281 7.51 3.57 7.43
N LEU A 282 6.44 2.83 7.13
CA LEU A 282 6.37 1.82 6.08
C LEU A 282 5.51 2.33 4.91
N THR A 283 6.16 2.51 3.77
CA THR A 283 5.51 2.87 2.50
C THR A 283 5.95 1.93 1.41
N SER A 284 5.01 1.39 0.63
CA SER A 284 5.32 0.48 -0.46
C SER A 284 4.29 0.65 -1.58
N ARG A 285 4.65 0.29 -2.81
CA ARG A 285 3.65 0.15 -3.87
C ARG A 285 2.93 -1.18 -3.82
N ASN A 286 3.57 -2.17 -3.23
CA ASN A 286 3.05 -3.52 -3.21
C ASN A 286 2.25 -3.79 -1.93
N LEU A 287 0.96 -4.08 -2.08
CA LEU A 287 0.06 -4.34 -0.96
C LEU A 287 0.45 -5.63 -0.19
N GLU A 288 0.92 -6.67 -0.88
CA GLU A 288 1.37 -7.92 -0.26
C GLU A 288 2.53 -7.71 0.69
N THR A 289 3.45 -6.80 0.36
CA THR A 289 4.57 -6.44 1.26
C THR A 289 4.07 -5.83 2.56
N LEU A 290 3.04 -4.99 2.47
CA LEU A 290 2.45 -4.36 3.64
C LEU A 290 1.72 -5.39 4.49
N LEU A 291 1.01 -6.33 3.87
CA LEU A 291 0.33 -7.42 4.57
C LEU A 291 1.30 -8.38 5.26
N ASP A 292 2.42 -8.70 4.64
CA ASP A 292 3.46 -9.54 5.23
C ASP A 292 4.09 -8.88 6.47
N LYS A 293 4.39 -7.57 6.36
CA LYS A 293 5.09 -6.81 7.42
C LYS A 293 4.17 -6.25 8.51
N ARG A 294 2.92 -5.92 8.17
CA ARG A 294 1.96 -5.20 9.04
C ARG A 294 0.53 -5.73 8.94
N GLY A 295 0.34 -6.97 8.50
CA GLY A 295 -0.93 -7.67 8.53
C GLY A 295 -1.09 -8.58 9.75
N SER A 296 -2.09 -9.46 9.70
CA SER A 296 -2.40 -10.46 10.73
C SER A 296 -1.57 -11.74 10.65
N GLY A 297 -0.67 -11.85 9.65
CA GLY A 297 0.18 -13.01 9.45
C GLY A 297 1.33 -13.11 10.47
N ARG A 298 1.87 -14.32 10.62
CA ARG A 298 3.01 -14.63 11.52
C ARG A 298 4.34 -13.99 11.11
N GLY A 299 4.42 -13.44 9.89
CA GLY A 299 5.60 -12.76 9.36
C GLY A 299 5.76 -11.31 9.82
N ASN A 300 4.75 -10.73 10.49
CA ASN A 300 4.72 -9.30 10.83
C ASN A 300 5.86 -8.83 11.77
N ALA A 301 6.29 -9.69 12.68
CA ALA A 301 7.34 -9.43 13.67
C ALA A 301 8.57 -10.37 13.51
N ALA A 302 8.57 -11.21 12.48
CA ALA A 302 9.61 -12.22 12.25
C ALA A 302 10.12 -12.15 10.81
N GLY A 303 10.52 -10.95 10.37
CA GLY A 303 11.12 -10.73 9.05
C GLY A 303 12.59 -11.16 8.98
N GLY A 304 13.15 -11.24 7.77
CA GLY A 304 14.58 -11.52 7.59
C GLY A 304 14.96 -12.91 8.08
N GLY A 305 16.09 -13.00 8.80
CA GLY A 305 16.60 -14.25 9.38
C GLY A 305 15.66 -14.89 10.41
N TRP A 306 14.74 -14.10 10.99
CA TRP A 306 13.74 -14.59 11.94
C TRP A 306 12.56 -15.29 11.27
N SER A 307 12.45 -15.26 9.95
CA SER A 307 11.38 -15.92 9.17
C SER A 307 11.29 -17.42 9.42
N VAL A 308 12.38 -18.05 9.91
CA VAL A 308 12.39 -19.45 10.35
C VAL A 308 11.30 -19.73 11.39
N TYR A 309 11.04 -18.79 12.32
CA TYR A 309 10.04 -18.93 13.38
C TYR A 309 8.61 -18.68 12.88
N ALA A 310 8.46 -17.87 11.82
CA ALA A 310 7.17 -17.69 11.15
C ALA A 310 6.79 -18.92 10.31
N SER A 311 7.79 -19.55 9.67
CA SER A 311 7.59 -20.69 8.77
C SER A 311 7.01 -21.91 9.50
N GLU A 312 6.09 -22.62 8.84
CA GLU A 312 5.56 -23.89 9.34
C GLU A 312 6.40 -25.10 8.90
N LYS A 313 7.26 -24.91 7.90
CA LYS A 313 8.09 -25.96 7.28
C LYS A 313 9.00 -26.68 8.27
N ASN A 314 9.41 -26.00 9.34
CA ASN A 314 10.31 -26.54 10.35
C ASN A 314 9.60 -26.91 11.67
N LYS A 315 8.26 -26.81 11.73
CA LYS A 315 7.51 -27.24 12.91
C LYS A 315 7.53 -28.76 12.98
N LYS A 316 8.11 -29.27 14.05
CA LYS A 316 8.01 -30.68 14.43
C LYS A 316 7.07 -30.74 15.63
N SER A 317 5.96 -31.45 15.47
CA SER A 317 5.05 -31.67 16.58
C SER A 317 5.69 -32.66 17.55
N PRO A 318 5.59 -32.47 18.87
CA PRO A 318 5.97 -33.48 19.85
C PRO A 318 5.22 -34.81 19.67
N LEU A 319 4.09 -34.77 18.96
CA LEU A 319 3.27 -35.95 18.61
C LEU A 319 3.61 -36.55 17.24
N ASP A 320 4.61 -36.01 16.52
CA ASP A 320 5.03 -36.59 15.25
C ASP A 320 5.62 -37.97 15.48
N ALA A 321 5.19 -38.95 14.69
CA ALA A 321 5.66 -40.34 14.77
C ALA A 321 7.17 -40.48 14.48
N ILE A 322 7.76 -39.47 13.81
CA ILE A 322 9.18 -39.41 13.50
C ILE A 322 9.84 -38.48 14.50
N LEU A 323 10.64 -39.05 15.40
CA LEU A 323 11.40 -38.27 16.37
C LEU A 323 12.33 -37.28 15.65
N PRO A 324 12.44 -36.03 16.13
CA PRO A 324 13.40 -35.08 15.59
C PRO A 324 14.81 -35.65 15.71
N SER A 325 15.53 -35.69 14.59
CA SER A 325 16.98 -35.94 14.61
C SER A 325 17.66 -34.99 15.61
N PRO A 326 18.52 -35.48 16.52
CA PRO A 326 19.19 -34.65 17.51
C PRO A 326 19.93 -33.47 16.84
N PRO A 327 20.00 -32.29 17.47
CA PRO A 327 20.58 -31.08 16.88
C PRO A 327 22.06 -31.26 16.46
N LEU A 328 22.77 -32.20 17.08
CA LEU A 328 24.17 -32.54 16.78
C LEU A 328 24.33 -33.64 15.72
N SER A 329 23.25 -34.31 15.30
CA SER A 329 23.26 -35.35 14.26
C SER A 329 22.97 -34.79 12.86
N ARG A 330 22.82 -33.47 12.74
CA ARG A 330 22.57 -32.79 11.47
C ARG A 330 23.88 -32.72 10.68
N GLU A 331 24.33 -33.86 10.16
CA GLU A 331 25.14 -33.81 8.95
C GLU A 331 24.34 -33.03 7.90
N PRO A 332 25.00 -32.11 7.15
CA PRO A 332 24.32 -31.28 6.17
C PRO A 332 23.57 -32.21 5.21
N SER A 333 22.24 -32.12 5.19
CA SER A 333 21.33 -33.01 4.46
C SER A 333 21.89 -33.38 3.08
N LEU A 334 22.52 -34.56 3.02
CA LEU A 334 22.97 -35.18 1.79
C LEU A 334 21.78 -35.93 1.21
N SER A 335 20.83 -35.21 0.62
CA SER A 335 19.93 -35.79 -0.38
C SER A 335 20.67 -35.97 -1.72
N ASP A 336 21.91 -36.45 -1.65
CA ASP A 336 22.80 -36.78 -2.76
C ASP A 336 23.39 -38.16 -2.45
N GLN A 337 22.54 -39.19 -2.42
CA GLN A 337 23.00 -40.58 -2.44
C GLN A 337 23.61 -40.99 -3.80
N ASN A 338 23.94 -40.01 -4.65
CA ASN A 338 24.65 -40.18 -5.91
C ASN A 338 25.97 -39.39 -5.94
N ARG A 339 26.79 -39.49 -4.88
CA ARG A 339 28.14 -38.91 -4.87
C ARG A 339 29.12 -39.76 -5.70
N LYS A 340 29.05 -39.59 -7.02
CA LYS A 340 30.25 -39.66 -7.86
C LYS A 340 31.26 -38.66 -7.29
N ARG A 341 32.45 -39.13 -6.92
CA ARG A 341 33.62 -38.38 -6.42
C ARG A 341 33.57 -36.87 -6.73
N LEU A 342 33.16 -36.06 -5.75
CA LEU A 342 33.18 -34.60 -5.85
C LEU A 342 34.64 -34.14 -5.90
N LYS A 343 35.03 -33.49 -7.00
CA LYS A 343 36.33 -32.80 -7.12
C LYS A 343 36.49 -31.81 -5.95
N PRO A 344 37.68 -31.67 -5.35
CA PRO A 344 37.92 -30.68 -4.31
C PRO A 344 37.55 -29.29 -4.83
N LEU A 345 36.63 -28.62 -4.13
CA LEU A 345 36.18 -27.29 -4.48
C LEU A 345 37.33 -26.29 -4.30
N ASP A 346 37.51 -25.46 -5.33
CA ASP A 346 38.43 -24.33 -5.33
C ASP A 346 38.07 -23.33 -4.22
N GLN A 347 39.06 -22.61 -3.71
CA GLN A 347 38.90 -21.69 -2.57
C GLN A 347 37.84 -20.61 -2.86
N ASN A 348 37.78 -20.13 -4.10
CA ASN A 348 36.76 -19.19 -4.56
C ASN A 348 35.35 -19.79 -4.57
N GLN A 349 35.23 -21.09 -4.88
CA GLN A 349 33.94 -21.77 -4.83
C GLN A 349 33.49 -22.03 -3.39
N ARG A 350 34.44 -22.20 -2.45
CA ARG A 350 34.13 -22.33 -1.01
C ARG A 350 33.66 -21.01 -0.42
N SER A 351 34.34 -19.90 -0.72
CA SER A 351 33.93 -18.57 -0.26
C SER A 351 32.55 -18.19 -0.82
N ALA A 352 32.30 -18.43 -2.11
CA ALA A 352 30.99 -18.20 -2.72
C ALA A 352 29.88 -19.06 -2.08
N LYS A 353 30.16 -20.34 -1.75
CA LYS A 353 29.21 -21.20 -1.02
C LYS A 353 28.93 -20.69 0.39
N ARG A 354 29.97 -20.25 1.11
CA ARG A 354 29.83 -19.66 2.44
C ARG A 354 29.00 -18.37 2.40
N ALA A 355 29.29 -17.47 1.45
CA ALA A 355 28.55 -16.23 1.25
C ALA A 355 27.06 -16.48 1.00
N LYS A 356 26.72 -17.46 0.15
CA LYS A 356 25.32 -17.88 -0.08
C LYS A 356 24.64 -18.44 1.17
N LEU A 357 25.36 -19.20 2.00
CA LEU A 357 24.83 -19.73 3.26
C LEU A 357 24.55 -18.59 4.24
N ILE A 358 25.48 -17.64 4.38
CA ILE A 358 25.32 -16.45 5.24
C ILE A 358 24.13 -15.61 4.76
N ALA A 359 24.02 -15.33 3.46
CA ALA A 359 22.89 -14.61 2.90
C ALA A 359 21.56 -15.30 3.23
N LYS A 360 21.48 -16.62 3.05
CA LYS A 360 20.30 -17.40 3.41
C LYS A 360 20.00 -17.35 4.92
N ALA A 361 21.00 -17.36 5.78
CA ALA A 361 20.80 -17.26 7.23
C ALA A 361 20.32 -15.87 7.67
N ARG A 362 20.85 -14.80 7.06
CA ARG A 362 20.52 -13.40 7.38
C ARG A 362 19.18 -12.94 6.84
N PHE A 363 18.85 -13.32 5.60
CA PHE A 363 17.61 -12.91 4.92
C PHE A 363 16.48 -13.95 5.05
N GLY A 364 16.82 -15.21 5.38
CA GLY A 364 15.84 -16.29 5.47
C GLY A 364 15.08 -16.51 4.16
N ASP A 365 13.75 -16.59 4.29
CA ASP A 365 12.82 -16.70 3.16
C ASP A 365 12.49 -15.35 2.49
N SER A 366 13.03 -14.24 3.02
CA SER A 366 12.80 -12.89 2.48
C SER A 366 13.90 -12.42 1.52
N GLY A 367 13.60 -11.40 0.72
CA GLY A 367 14.59 -10.78 -0.18
C GLY A 367 14.96 -11.69 -1.35
N LEU A 368 14.05 -12.55 -1.79
CA LEU A 368 14.23 -13.28 -3.04
C LEU A 368 13.70 -12.42 -4.18
N ILE A 369 14.36 -12.44 -5.34
CA ILE A 369 13.90 -11.68 -6.53
C ILE A 369 12.47 -12.10 -6.92
N THR A 370 12.14 -13.36 -6.68
CA THR A 370 10.88 -13.99 -7.05
C THR A 370 9.83 -13.98 -5.94
N ASP A 371 10.09 -13.37 -4.77
CA ASP A 371 9.11 -13.39 -3.68
C ASP A 371 7.89 -12.49 -3.94
N GLY A 372 7.95 -11.63 -4.96
CA GLY A 372 6.89 -10.69 -5.27
C GLY A 372 6.70 -9.63 -4.18
N LYS A 373 7.59 -9.52 -3.19
CA LYS A 373 7.50 -8.65 -2.01
C LYS A 373 8.52 -7.50 -2.06
N GLY A 374 8.62 -6.87 -3.23
CA GLY A 374 9.55 -5.76 -3.48
C GLY A 374 9.24 -4.50 -2.68
N ILE A 375 10.25 -3.99 -1.97
CA ILE A 375 10.28 -2.63 -1.41
C ILE A 375 11.18 -1.77 -2.29
N GLU A 376 10.64 -0.66 -2.79
CA GLU A 376 11.30 0.14 -3.83
C GLU A 376 12.35 1.12 -3.29
N LYS A 377 12.12 1.64 -2.09
CA LYS A 377 12.95 2.71 -1.52
C LYS A 377 13.08 2.55 -0.02
N VAL A 378 14.31 2.70 0.47
CA VAL A 378 14.62 2.69 1.90
C VAL A 378 15.56 3.87 2.20
N ASP A 379 15.12 4.76 3.09
CA ASP A 379 15.84 5.95 3.54
C ASP A 379 16.24 5.81 5.01
N ILE A 380 17.53 5.95 5.32
CA ILE A 380 18.07 5.69 6.66
C ILE A 380 19.01 6.82 7.06
N LEU A 381 18.80 7.34 8.27
CA LEU A 381 19.68 8.31 8.91
C LEU A 381 20.43 7.63 10.06
N LEU A 382 21.75 7.56 9.99
CA LEU A 382 22.57 7.02 11.06
C LEU A 382 22.94 8.16 12.01
N LYS A 383 22.64 7.98 13.31
CA LYS A 383 23.06 8.85 14.41
C LYS A 383 23.89 8.10 15.46
N ASP A 384 24.40 6.92 15.10
CA ASP A 384 25.20 6.11 15.99
C ASP A 384 26.54 6.80 16.31
N PRO A 385 27.05 6.61 17.54
CA PRO A 385 28.41 7.01 17.83
C PRO A 385 29.37 6.28 16.89
N PHE A 386 30.28 7.03 16.29
CA PHE A 386 31.35 6.42 15.51
C PHE A 386 32.19 5.54 16.44
N PRO A 387 32.60 4.35 16.01
CA PRO A 387 33.51 3.53 16.79
C PRO A 387 34.85 4.27 16.92
N THR A 388 35.05 4.99 18.02
CA THR A 388 36.37 5.47 18.41
C THR A 388 37.19 4.23 18.73
N ALA A 389 38.33 4.06 18.06
CA ALA A 389 39.25 2.95 18.29
C ALA A 389 39.87 3.05 19.69
N ALA A 390 39.11 2.74 20.73
CA ALA A 390 39.62 2.66 22.10
C ALA A 390 40.37 1.32 22.30
N ALA A 391 41.48 1.18 21.59
CA ALA A 391 42.59 0.28 21.91
C ALA A 391 43.91 0.75 21.25
N ALA A 392 44.07 2.04 20.99
CA ALA A 392 45.37 2.60 20.68
C ALA A 392 45.48 4.01 21.28
N SER A 393 46.05 4.02 22.49
CA SER A 393 46.80 5.14 23.09
C SER A 393 46.05 6.46 23.29
N GLU A 394 45.82 6.76 24.57
CA GLU A 394 45.86 8.11 25.10
C GLU A 394 47.03 8.88 24.45
N THR A 395 46.79 10.08 23.94
CA THR A 395 47.52 11.32 24.27
C THR A 395 47.26 12.41 23.20
N GLN A 396 46.96 13.60 23.70
CA GLN A 396 47.11 14.95 23.13
C GLN A 396 46.09 15.51 22.13
N GLU A 397 45.30 16.40 22.72
CA GLU A 397 44.67 17.59 22.14
C GLU A 397 45.65 18.41 21.27
N GLN A 398 45.16 18.89 20.14
CA GLN A 398 45.52 20.21 19.60
C GLN A 398 44.41 20.71 18.65
N ASP A 399 43.97 21.93 18.94
CA ASP A 399 42.97 22.71 18.21
C ASP A 399 43.38 23.01 16.77
N GLU A 400 42.43 22.89 15.83
CA GLU A 400 42.42 23.71 14.61
C GLU A 400 40.99 24.15 14.27
N GLU A 401 40.78 25.47 14.31
CA GLU A 401 39.63 26.15 13.71
C GLU A 401 39.60 25.92 12.20
N GLN A 402 38.50 25.42 11.65
CA GLN A 402 38.20 25.58 10.23
C GLN A 402 36.73 25.95 9.96
N THR A 403 36.64 26.90 9.03
CA THR A 403 35.51 27.68 8.58
C THR A 403 34.46 26.86 7.83
N ASN A 404 33.20 26.95 8.25
CA ASN A 404 32.07 26.36 7.54
C ASN A 404 31.68 27.19 6.31
N VAL A 405 31.84 26.61 5.12
CA VAL A 405 31.20 27.07 3.88
C VAL A 405 30.04 26.12 3.58
N GLU A 406 28.79 26.61 3.69
CA GLU A 406 27.60 25.85 3.28
C GLU A 406 27.43 25.88 1.75
N PRO A 407 27.28 24.73 1.06
CA PRO A 407 26.74 24.71 -0.28
C PRO A 407 25.21 24.58 -0.23
N SER A 408 24.53 25.51 -0.90
CA SER A 408 23.08 25.51 -1.04
C SER A 408 22.55 24.26 -1.75
N ILE A 409 21.62 23.54 -1.11
CA ILE A 409 20.96 22.35 -1.67
C ILE A 409 19.48 22.63 -1.95
N SER A 410 19.03 22.16 -3.12
CA SER A 410 17.76 22.44 -3.78
C SER A 410 16.49 22.06 -2.99
N ALA A 411 15.42 22.81 -3.25
CA ALA A 411 14.16 22.85 -2.49
C ALA A 411 13.38 21.52 -2.34
N ARG A 412 13.69 20.47 -3.12
CA ARG A 412 13.02 19.15 -3.02
C ARG A 412 13.59 18.24 -1.92
N ARG A 413 14.84 18.43 -1.48
CA ARG A 413 15.45 17.68 -0.37
C ARG A 413 14.92 18.12 1.01
N ARG A 414 14.40 19.34 1.12
CA ARG A 414 14.01 19.98 2.39
C ARG A 414 12.86 19.27 3.12
N THR A 415 11.94 18.61 2.41
CA THR A 415 10.75 18.01 3.06
C THR A 415 11.05 16.69 3.78
N ILE A 416 11.95 15.86 3.23
CA ILE A 416 12.35 14.59 3.85
C ILE A 416 13.42 14.85 4.92
N ASP A 417 14.35 15.77 4.64
CA ASP A 417 15.36 16.20 5.60
C ASP A 417 14.71 16.88 6.83
N ALA A 418 13.72 17.76 6.64
CA ALA A 418 12.94 18.31 7.75
C ALA A 418 12.14 17.25 8.52
N ALA A 419 11.57 16.25 7.84
CA ALA A 419 10.83 15.18 8.50
C ALA A 419 11.75 14.20 9.27
N LEU A 420 12.99 14.01 8.83
CA LEU A 420 13.99 13.20 9.52
C LEU A 420 14.65 13.96 10.68
N ARG A 421 14.88 15.27 10.53
CA ARG A 421 15.38 16.16 11.60
C ARG A 421 14.32 16.37 12.68
N GLN A 422 13.06 16.62 12.34
CA GLN A 422 11.95 16.66 13.31
C GLN A 422 11.77 15.32 14.04
N ALA A 423 12.00 14.18 13.38
CA ALA A 423 12.01 12.88 14.06
C ALA A 423 13.16 12.70 15.04
N ALA A 424 14.24 13.45 14.80
CA ALA A 424 15.44 13.40 15.60
C ALA A 424 15.38 14.34 16.81
N ASP A 425 14.65 15.45 16.68
CA ASP A 425 14.48 16.50 17.69
C ASP A 425 13.22 16.30 18.55
N GLY A 426 12.19 15.60 18.04
CA GLY A 426 10.94 15.32 18.78
C GLY A 426 11.01 14.19 19.82
N ASP A 427 12.20 13.63 20.08
CA ASP A 427 12.45 12.55 21.03
C ASP A 427 13.16 13.08 22.30
N GLU A 428 12.66 14.19 22.89
CA GLU A 428 13.14 14.72 24.20
C GLU A 428 12.80 13.80 25.40
N GLU A 429 12.23 12.61 25.19
CA GLU A 429 11.87 11.68 26.27
C GLU A 429 12.94 10.62 26.62
N SER A 430 14.10 10.60 25.95
CA SER A 430 15.21 9.73 26.39
C SER A 430 16.09 10.45 27.42
N ASN A 431 15.76 10.26 28.70
CA ASN A 431 16.57 10.59 29.88
C ASN A 431 17.89 9.77 29.94
N GLU A 432 18.78 9.89 28.96
CA GLU A 432 20.17 9.48 29.13
C GLU A 432 21.10 10.67 28.95
N PRO A 433 22.07 10.88 29.86
CA PRO A 433 23.01 11.99 29.74
C PRO A 433 23.82 11.81 28.45
N GLU A 434 23.71 12.78 27.55
CA GLU A 434 24.56 12.84 26.36
C GLU A 434 26.02 12.91 26.83
N ASN A 435 26.79 11.85 26.62
CA ASN A 435 28.24 11.91 26.79
C ASN A 435 28.80 12.83 25.69
N PRO A 436 29.32 14.03 26.02
CA PRO A 436 29.81 14.98 25.02
C PRO A 436 31.10 14.50 24.32
N SER A 437 31.71 13.42 24.81
CA SER A 437 32.97 12.87 24.33
C SER A 437 32.86 11.91 23.14
N GLN A 438 31.65 11.59 22.66
CA GLN A 438 31.47 10.60 21.60
C GLN A 438 31.04 11.24 20.28
N TRP A 439 31.94 11.26 19.28
CA TRP A 439 31.65 11.80 17.95
C TRP A 439 30.56 10.99 17.24
N ARG A 440 29.52 11.67 16.76
CA ARG A 440 28.35 11.08 16.08
C ARG A 440 28.22 11.65 14.66
N PRO A 441 28.74 10.98 13.62
CA PRO A 441 28.55 11.41 12.26
C PRO A 441 27.09 11.23 11.84
N THR A 442 26.52 12.24 11.19
CA THR A 442 25.20 12.12 10.57
C THR A 442 25.38 11.59 9.15
N VAL A 443 25.15 10.28 8.95
CA VAL A 443 25.25 9.64 7.63
C VAL A 443 23.86 9.31 7.12
N GLN A 444 23.51 9.80 5.93
CA GLN A 444 22.26 9.45 5.26
C GLN A 444 22.50 8.45 4.14
N ILE A 445 21.81 7.32 4.20
CA ILE A 445 21.85 6.26 3.19
C ILE A 445 20.48 6.15 2.53
N THR A 446 20.45 6.09 1.21
CA THR A 446 19.22 5.93 0.43
C THR A 446 19.41 4.80 -0.57
N PHE A 447 18.62 3.74 -0.41
CA PHE A 447 18.53 2.66 -1.37
C PHE A 447 17.29 2.84 -2.25
N GLN A 448 17.46 2.60 -3.55
CA GLN A 448 16.36 2.66 -4.52
C GLN A 448 16.51 1.53 -5.54
N GLY A 449 15.41 0.87 -5.88
CA GLY A 449 15.35 -0.19 -6.89
C GLY A 449 13.94 -0.79 -6.98
N ASN A 450 13.77 -1.89 -7.70
CA ASN A 450 12.48 -2.60 -7.72
C ASN A 450 12.28 -3.42 -6.44
N HIS A 451 13.36 -4.04 -5.94
CA HIS A 451 13.39 -4.74 -4.68
C HIS A 451 14.74 -4.53 -3.99
N VAL A 452 14.79 -3.57 -3.06
CA VAL A 452 16.03 -3.18 -2.36
C VAL A 452 16.67 -4.35 -1.63
N PHE A 453 15.92 -5.05 -0.77
CA PHE A 453 16.47 -6.14 0.04
C PHE A 453 16.93 -7.35 -0.78
N ALA A 454 16.27 -7.65 -1.90
CA ALA A 454 16.77 -8.67 -2.82
C ALA A 454 18.09 -8.27 -3.50
N GLY A 455 18.23 -6.99 -3.87
CA GLY A 455 19.50 -6.46 -4.36
C GLY A 455 20.62 -6.58 -3.32
N ILE A 456 20.36 -6.20 -2.06
CA ILE A 456 21.35 -6.34 -0.98
C ILE A 456 21.72 -7.81 -0.77
N ARG A 457 20.73 -8.72 -0.75
CA ARG A 457 20.97 -10.15 -0.65
C ARG A 457 21.89 -10.66 -1.78
N GLN A 458 21.64 -10.27 -3.02
CA GLN A 458 22.51 -10.64 -4.15
C GLN A 458 23.95 -10.14 -3.97
N LEU A 459 24.14 -8.91 -3.46
CA LEU A 459 25.48 -8.37 -3.19
C LEU A 459 26.20 -9.17 -2.10
N VAL A 460 25.47 -9.67 -1.09
CA VAL A 460 26.03 -10.57 -0.08
C VAL A 460 26.34 -11.94 -0.69
N GLU A 461 25.47 -12.51 -1.52
CA GLU A 461 25.70 -13.79 -2.21
C GLU A 461 26.90 -13.73 -3.17
N ALA A 462 27.17 -12.57 -3.77
CA ALA A 462 28.33 -12.30 -4.61
C ALA A 462 29.62 -12.05 -3.81
N GLY A 463 29.55 -11.91 -2.49
CA GLY A 463 30.69 -11.62 -1.62
C GLY A 463 31.19 -10.17 -1.69
N ILE A 464 30.40 -9.25 -2.26
CA ILE A 464 30.72 -7.82 -2.32
C ILE A 464 30.46 -7.16 -0.96
N VAL A 465 29.38 -7.58 -0.29
CA VAL A 465 29.01 -7.13 1.06
C VAL A 465 29.27 -8.25 2.05
N ASP A 466 29.97 -7.95 3.14
CA ASP A 466 30.20 -8.90 4.23
C ASP A 466 28.93 -9.11 5.05
N GLY A 467 28.24 -10.22 4.81
CA GLY A 467 27.01 -10.59 5.54
C GLY A 467 27.22 -10.92 7.02
N GLU A 468 28.45 -11.15 7.49
CA GLU A 468 28.72 -11.39 8.91
C GLU A 468 28.69 -10.08 9.71
N ARG A 469 29.21 -8.99 9.13
CA ARG A 469 29.24 -7.65 9.72
C ARG A 469 28.02 -6.78 9.38
N MET A 470 27.19 -7.22 8.44
CA MET A 470 25.99 -6.50 8.03
C MET A 470 24.99 -6.36 9.19
N PRO A 471 24.51 -5.14 9.51
CA PRO A 471 23.54 -4.93 10.58
C PRO A 471 22.15 -5.47 10.24
N GLY A 472 21.35 -5.78 11.27
CA GLY A 472 20.01 -6.38 11.13
C GLY A 472 19.04 -5.54 10.29
N TRP A 473 19.05 -4.21 10.46
CA TRP A 473 18.17 -3.32 9.70
C TRP A 473 18.37 -3.40 8.17
N MET A 474 19.54 -3.85 7.69
CA MET A 474 19.81 -4.05 6.25
C MET A 474 19.13 -5.30 5.68
N THR A 475 18.65 -6.22 6.52
CA THR A 475 17.91 -7.41 6.06
C THR A 475 16.42 -7.14 5.85
N GLY A 476 15.92 -5.98 6.28
CA GLY A 476 14.51 -5.61 6.19
C GLY A 476 13.63 -6.32 7.23
N GLU A 477 14.21 -6.80 8.32
CA GLU A 477 13.50 -7.46 9.42
C GLU A 477 12.49 -6.53 10.10
N ASP A 478 12.84 -5.27 10.32
CA ASP A 478 12.01 -4.30 11.05
C ASP A 478 10.80 -3.78 10.25
N GLY A 479 10.78 -4.01 8.92
CA GLY A 479 9.68 -3.58 8.06
C GLY A 479 9.52 -2.06 7.98
N VAL A 480 10.64 -1.32 8.01
CA VAL A 480 10.69 0.15 7.94
C VAL A 480 11.26 0.59 6.59
N THR A 481 10.64 1.61 5.97
CA THR A 481 11.18 2.24 4.75
C THR A 481 11.85 3.59 5.01
N VAL A 482 11.55 4.25 6.13
CA VAL A 482 12.19 5.50 6.54
C VAL A 482 12.49 5.42 8.03
N GLY A 483 13.76 5.50 8.43
CA GLY A 483 14.12 5.35 9.84
C GLY A 483 15.41 6.02 10.25
N VAL A 484 15.59 6.16 11.56
CA VAL A 484 16.81 6.64 12.20
C VAL A 484 17.44 5.49 12.96
N VAL A 485 18.73 5.23 12.75
CA VAL A 485 19.48 4.22 13.50
C VAL A 485 20.14 4.89 14.69
N ARG A 486 19.83 4.39 15.90
CA ARG A 486 20.46 4.76 17.17
C ARG A 486 20.81 3.50 17.96
N HIS A 487 22.04 3.41 18.46
CA HIS A 487 22.62 2.27 19.16
C HIS A 487 22.44 0.95 18.39
N GLY A 488 22.65 0.96 17.07
CA GLY A 488 22.54 -0.22 16.22
C GLY A 488 21.12 -0.73 15.97
N ARG A 489 20.08 -0.04 16.46
CA ARG A 489 18.66 -0.36 16.20
C ARG A 489 18.01 0.72 15.35
N ILE A 490 17.22 0.30 14.36
CA ILE A 490 16.42 1.23 13.56
C ILE A 490 15.12 1.57 14.28
N ARG A 491 14.82 2.86 14.38
CA ARG A 491 13.52 3.37 14.81
C ARG A 491 12.82 4.02 13.63
N GLY A 492 11.54 3.75 13.46
CA GLY A 492 10.72 4.48 12.50
C GLY A 492 10.64 5.96 12.88
N ASN A 493 10.46 6.83 11.87
CA ASN A 493 10.14 8.24 12.06
C ASN A 493 8.97 8.42 13.07
N LYS A 494 9.17 9.27 14.11
CA LYS A 494 8.26 9.53 15.26
C LYS A 494 8.06 8.34 16.23
N GLY A 495 9.13 7.62 16.54
CA GLY A 495 9.08 6.50 17.49
C GLY A 495 8.16 5.35 17.04
N SER A 496 7.97 5.18 15.73
CA SER A 496 7.10 4.13 15.16
C SER A 496 7.87 2.83 14.84
N GLY A 497 8.99 2.58 15.51
CA GLY A 497 9.59 1.24 15.53
C GLY A 497 8.71 0.27 16.31
N LEU A 498 8.92 -1.03 16.11
CA LEU A 498 8.31 -2.08 16.94
C LEU A 498 8.59 -1.86 18.43
#